data_AF-A0A938N7Z7-F1
#
_entry.id   AF-A0A938N7Z7-F1
#
_cell.length_a   1.000
_cell.length_b   1.000
_cell.length_c   1.000
_cell.angle_alpha   90.00
_cell.angle_beta   90.00
_cell.angle_gamma   90.00
#
_symmetry.space_group_name_H-M   'P 1'
#
loop_
_entity.id
_entity.type
_entity.pdbx_description
1 polymer ?
#
loop_
_entity_poly.entity_id
_entity_poly.type
_entity_poly.pdbx_seq_one_letter_code
_entity_poly.pdbx_strand_id
1 'polypeptide(L)'
;MMAQSASTAGGRRLAIGFAMLFVLMSLFAFVWGGVVTAGVRERAVIADRQLRSTAWRMLCVAAATGEWPSDLSSTATVACDALPAGDGRWPASPDQACAGGLEPWHRDWMVVVSTDPTGVGAPRLSAGGKATGLGTLETVNGWIEAFHQAHFAGKTAPTAQ
;
A
#
# COMPACT_ATOMS: atom_id res chain seq x y z
N MET A 1 -72.31 -10.30 -20.07
CA MET A 1 -71.31 -9.26 -20.38
C MET A 1 -71.54 -8.09 -19.44
N MET A 2 -70.77 -7.96 -18.35
CA MET A 2 -70.77 -6.76 -17.52
C MET A 2 -69.32 -6.37 -17.24
N ALA A 3 -69.03 -5.10 -17.49
CA ALA A 3 -67.72 -4.52 -17.67
C ALA A 3 -66.90 -4.48 -16.37
N GLN A 4 -65.71 -5.08 -16.40
CA GLN A 4 -64.61 -4.71 -15.51
C GLN A 4 -63.80 -3.62 -16.19
N SER A 5 -63.99 -2.37 -15.79
CA SER A 5 -63.09 -1.28 -16.19
C SER A 5 -63.14 -0.14 -15.19
N ALA A 6 -62.61 -0.36 -13.98
CA ALA A 6 -62.40 0.73 -13.03
C ALA A 6 -61.31 0.36 -12.01
N SER A 7 -60.04 0.38 -12.42
CA SER A 7 -58.89 0.52 -11.49
C SER A 7 -57.56 0.49 -12.28
N THR A 8 -57.25 1.53 -13.06
CA THR A 8 -55.97 1.54 -13.80
C THR A 8 -55.22 2.88 -13.81
N ALA A 9 -55.82 3.98 -13.34
CA ALA A 9 -55.13 5.27 -13.29
C ALA A 9 -54.25 5.46 -12.02
N GLY A 10 -54.76 5.08 -10.84
CA GLY A 10 -54.04 5.24 -9.56
C GLY A 10 -52.84 4.31 -9.41
N GLY A 11 -53.02 3.02 -9.73
CA GLY A 11 -51.95 2.01 -9.66
C GLY A 11 -50.81 2.27 -10.63
N ARG A 12 -51.09 2.78 -11.84
CA ARG A 12 -50.06 3.15 -12.82
C ARG A 12 -49.21 4.33 -12.34
N ARG A 13 -49.81 5.34 -11.71
CA ARG A 13 -49.09 6.49 -11.14
C ARG A 13 -48.19 6.07 -9.97
N LEU A 14 -48.68 5.18 -9.11
CA LEU A 14 -47.89 4.57 -8.02
C LEU A 14 -46.72 3.73 -8.55
N ALA A 15 -46.95 2.87 -9.53
CA ALA A 15 -45.91 2.06 -10.14
C ALA A 15 -44.82 2.90 -10.82
N ILE A 16 -45.23 3.97 -11.53
CA ILE A 16 -44.28 4.92 -12.14
C ILE A 16 -43.48 5.65 -11.05
N GLY A 17 -44.12 6.10 -9.97
CA GLY A 17 -43.44 6.73 -8.85
C GLY A 17 -42.41 5.82 -8.19
N PHE A 18 -42.76 4.54 -7.97
CA PHE A 18 -41.84 3.56 -7.42
C PHE A 18 -40.68 3.25 -8.36
N ALA A 19 -40.95 3.11 -9.66
CA ALA A 19 -39.91 2.91 -10.67
C ALA A 19 -38.95 4.10 -10.73
N MET A 20 -39.47 5.35 -10.68
CA MET A 20 -38.63 6.56 -10.63
C MET A 20 -37.76 6.60 -9.37
N LEU A 21 -38.33 6.27 -8.20
CA LEU A 21 -37.57 6.20 -6.95
C LEU A 21 -36.47 5.12 -7.02
N PHE A 22 -36.78 3.95 -7.57
CA PHE A 22 -35.80 2.88 -7.74
C PHE A 22 -34.65 3.29 -8.67
N VAL A 23 -34.96 3.95 -9.78
CA VAL A 23 -33.94 4.49 -10.70
C VAL A 23 -33.08 5.54 -10.00
N LEU A 24 -33.69 6.47 -9.26
CA LEU A 24 -32.97 7.48 -8.49
C LEU A 24 -32.03 6.87 -7.45
N MET A 25 -32.51 5.88 -6.69
CA MET A 25 -31.70 5.15 -5.70
C MET A 25 -30.54 4.41 -6.37
N SER A 26 -30.77 3.79 -7.53
CA SER A 26 -29.75 3.07 -8.29
C SER A 26 -28.66 4.01 -8.81
N LEU A 27 -29.05 5.18 -9.34
CA LEU A 27 -28.11 6.22 -9.77
C LEU A 27 -27.28 6.75 -8.59
N PHE A 28 -27.92 6.99 -7.45
CA PHE A 28 -27.23 7.44 -6.24
C PHE A 28 -26.20 6.41 -5.77
N ALA A 29 -26.58 5.13 -5.69
CA ALA A 29 -25.68 4.05 -5.31
C ALA A 29 -24.49 3.93 -6.29
N PHE A 30 -24.72 4.09 -7.59
CA PHE A 30 -23.67 4.05 -8.60
C PHE A 30 -22.66 5.19 -8.45
N VAL A 31 -23.14 6.44 -8.32
CA VAL A 31 -22.28 7.62 -8.12
C VAL A 31 -21.49 7.49 -6.83
N TRP A 32 -22.14 7.08 -5.73
CA TRP A 32 -21.49 6.89 -4.44
C TRP A 32 -20.41 5.79 -4.49
N GLY A 33 -20.69 4.67 -5.17
CA GLY A 33 -19.71 3.61 -5.41
C GLY A 33 -18.48 4.13 -6.17
N GLY A 34 -18.67 5.00 -7.15
CA GLY A 34 -17.58 5.67 -7.87
C GLY A 34 -16.70 6.52 -6.95
N VAL A 35 -17.30 7.33 -6.06
CA VAL A 35 -16.54 8.17 -5.11
C VAL A 35 -15.73 7.32 -4.13
N VAL A 36 -16.31 6.24 -3.60
CA VAL A 36 -15.62 5.35 -2.66
C VAL A 36 -14.42 4.67 -3.33
N THR A 37 -14.60 4.15 -4.55
CA THR A 37 -13.51 3.48 -5.29
C THR A 37 -12.38 4.44 -5.66
N ALA A 38 -12.71 5.67 -6.06
CA ALA A 38 -11.71 6.72 -6.30
C ALA A 38 -10.90 7.03 -5.02
N GLY A 39 -11.57 7.18 -3.87
CA GLY A 39 -10.90 7.46 -2.60
C GLY A 39 -10.00 6.31 -2.13
N VAL A 40 -10.39 5.05 -2.34
CA VAL A 40 -9.54 3.88 -2.02
C VAL A 40 -8.31 3.85 -2.93
N ARG A 41 -8.48 4.14 -4.23
CA ARG A 41 -7.37 4.16 -5.19
C ARG A 41 -6.35 5.24 -4.84
N GLU A 42 -6.80 6.44 -4.50
CA GLU A 42 -5.91 7.53 -4.08
C GLU A 42 -5.12 7.16 -2.83
N ARG A 43 -5.79 6.59 -1.81
CA ARG A 43 -5.13 6.07 -0.61
C ARG A 43 -4.11 4.97 -0.91
N ALA A 44 -4.40 4.09 -1.86
CA ALA A 44 -3.48 3.03 -2.28
C ALA A 44 -2.22 3.59 -2.95
N VAL A 45 -2.35 4.61 -3.82
CA VAL A 45 -1.19 5.27 -4.44
C VAL A 45 -0.31 5.93 -3.38
N ILE A 46 -0.95 6.61 -2.43
CA ILE A 46 -0.29 7.25 -1.29
C ILE A 46 0.43 6.18 -0.43
N ALA A 47 -0.20 5.03 -0.20
CA ALA A 47 0.41 3.87 0.48
C ALA A 47 1.66 3.36 -0.23
N ASP A 48 1.55 3.16 -1.53
CA ASP A 48 2.59 2.55 -2.34
C ASP A 48 3.85 3.41 -2.35
N ARG A 49 3.68 4.73 -2.47
CA ARG A 49 4.79 5.69 -2.40
C ARG A 49 5.51 5.61 -1.06
N GLN A 50 4.79 5.50 0.05
CA GLN A 50 5.43 5.36 1.36
C GLN A 50 6.11 4.03 1.58
N LEU A 51 5.50 2.93 1.14
CA LEU A 51 6.12 1.61 1.25
C LEU A 51 7.45 1.60 0.51
N ARG A 52 7.47 2.17 -0.70
CA ARG A 52 8.69 2.27 -1.52
C ARG A 52 9.72 3.22 -0.93
N SER A 53 9.31 4.40 -0.45
CA SER A 53 10.23 5.36 0.16
C SER A 53 10.81 4.84 1.48
N THR A 54 9.98 4.16 2.28
CA THR A 54 10.41 3.53 3.54
C THR A 54 11.37 2.38 3.27
N ALA A 55 11.05 1.50 2.32
CA ALA A 55 11.95 0.43 1.90
C ALA A 55 13.29 0.98 1.41
N TRP A 56 13.28 2.02 0.57
CA TRP A 56 14.49 2.69 0.11
C TRP A 56 15.35 3.16 1.27
N ARG A 57 14.77 3.90 2.23
CA ARG A 57 15.53 4.40 3.38
C ARG A 57 16.04 3.29 4.29
N MET A 58 15.29 2.19 4.46
CA MET A 58 15.79 1.03 5.19
C MET A 58 17.01 0.42 4.53
N LEU A 59 16.97 0.22 3.22
CA LEU A 59 18.10 -0.30 2.45
C LEU A 59 19.32 0.61 2.58
N CYS A 60 19.10 1.92 2.56
CA CYS A 60 20.14 2.92 2.76
C CYS A 60 20.78 2.88 4.14
N VAL A 61 19.98 2.79 5.21
CA VAL A 61 20.51 2.60 6.56
C VAL A 61 21.29 1.29 6.61
N ALA A 62 20.71 0.20 6.13
CA ALA A 62 21.35 -1.12 6.13
C ALA A 62 22.67 -1.15 5.34
N ALA A 63 22.76 -0.42 4.22
CA ALA A 63 23.99 -0.26 3.46
C ALA A 63 25.05 0.55 4.21
N ALA A 64 24.63 1.59 4.94
CA ALA A 64 25.53 2.49 5.66
C ALA A 64 26.04 1.89 6.98
N THR A 65 25.18 1.21 7.74
CA THR A 65 25.49 0.67 9.07
C THR A 65 25.87 -0.81 9.04
N GLY A 66 25.50 -1.53 7.97
CA GLY A 66 25.63 -2.99 7.92
C GLY A 66 24.67 -3.72 8.85
N GLU A 67 23.60 -3.06 9.32
CA GLU A 67 22.55 -3.59 10.21
C GLU A 67 21.17 -3.03 9.83
N TRP A 68 20.11 -3.81 10.01
CA TRP A 68 18.75 -3.32 9.78
C TRP A 68 18.35 -2.28 10.84
N PRO A 69 17.64 -1.20 10.45
CA PRO A 69 17.18 -0.20 11.41
C PRO A 69 16.20 -0.81 12.41
N SER A 70 16.47 -0.61 13.70
CA SER A 70 15.57 -1.02 14.79
C SER A 70 14.33 -0.14 14.91
N ASP A 71 14.43 1.11 14.44
CA ASP A 71 13.33 2.06 14.38
C ASP A 71 13.35 2.81 13.03
N LEU A 72 12.18 2.99 12.42
CA LEU A 72 11.98 3.81 11.25
C LEU A 72 12.40 5.27 11.44
N SER A 73 12.34 5.80 12.66
CA SER A 73 12.76 7.18 12.91
C SER A 73 14.25 7.42 12.60
N SER A 74 15.08 6.38 12.75
CA SER A 74 16.51 6.41 12.41
C SER A 74 16.77 6.46 10.90
N THR A 75 15.77 6.12 10.08
CA THR A 75 15.91 6.14 8.61
C THR A 75 15.83 7.55 8.02
N ALA A 76 15.38 8.53 8.80
CA ALA A 76 15.28 9.93 8.36
C ALA A 76 16.62 10.67 8.35
N THR A 77 17.65 10.16 9.04
CA THR A 77 18.93 10.85 9.22
C THR A 77 20.01 10.46 8.21
N VAL A 78 19.80 9.38 7.46
CA VAL A 78 20.78 8.89 6.48
C VAL A 78 20.45 9.44 5.09
N ALA A 79 21.28 10.37 4.61
CA ALA A 79 21.25 10.81 3.22
C ALA A 79 21.74 9.67 2.32
N CYS A 80 20.94 9.31 1.32
CA CYS A 80 21.21 8.17 0.47
C CYS A 80 20.77 8.46 -0.96
N ASP A 81 21.76 8.83 -1.76
CA ASP A 81 21.57 9.19 -3.16
C ASP A 81 21.72 7.98 -4.09
N ALA A 82 22.44 6.95 -3.65
CA ALA A 82 22.67 5.73 -4.41
C ALA A 82 22.92 4.51 -3.51
N LEU A 83 22.47 3.35 -3.99
CA LEU A 83 22.80 2.03 -3.44
C LEU A 83 23.67 1.26 -4.44
N PRO A 84 24.47 0.28 -3.97
CA PRO A 84 25.12 -0.66 -4.88
C PRO A 84 24.08 -1.33 -5.77
N ALA A 85 24.40 -1.48 -7.06
CA ALA A 85 23.48 -2.04 -8.03
C ALA A 85 23.17 -3.50 -7.69
N GLY A 86 21.89 -3.82 -7.50
CA GLY A 86 21.43 -5.15 -7.10
C GLY A 86 21.02 -6.07 -8.24
N ASP A 87 21.63 -5.94 -9.42
CA ASP A 87 21.22 -6.68 -10.64
C ASP A 87 19.72 -6.57 -10.94
N GLY A 88 19.10 -5.43 -10.61
CA GLY A 88 17.67 -5.18 -10.77
C GLY A 88 16.76 -5.78 -9.68
N ARG A 89 17.32 -6.45 -8.66
CA ARG A 89 16.55 -7.01 -7.54
C ARG A 89 16.16 -5.98 -6.49
N TRP A 90 16.89 -4.88 -6.38
CA TRP A 90 16.53 -3.69 -5.62
C TRP A 90 16.92 -2.44 -6.43
N PRO A 91 16.24 -1.30 -6.20
CA PRO A 91 16.57 -0.06 -6.88
C PRO A 91 17.99 0.40 -6.57
N ALA A 92 18.66 1.06 -7.52
CA ALA A 92 19.98 1.66 -7.30
C ALA A 92 19.91 3.15 -6.96
N SER A 93 18.75 3.79 -7.19
CA SER A 93 18.53 5.21 -6.94
C SER A 93 17.11 5.47 -6.38
N PRO A 94 16.90 6.60 -5.69
CA PRO A 94 15.58 6.97 -5.17
C PRO A 94 14.53 7.14 -6.28
N ASP A 95 14.94 7.60 -7.46
CA ASP A 95 14.04 7.74 -8.61
C ASP A 95 13.56 6.38 -9.12
N GLN A 96 14.43 5.37 -9.13
CA GLN A 96 14.04 3.99 -9.45
C GLN A 96 13.11 3.40 -8.38
N ALA A 97 13.35 3.73 -7.11
CA ALA A 97 12.52 3.25 -6.02
C ALA A 97 11.12 3.87 -6.04
N CYS A 98 11.01 5.18 -6.32
CA CYS A 98 9.77 5.93 -6.08
C CYS A 98 9.07 6.50 -7.32
N ALA A 99 9.60 6.30 -8.54
CA ALA A 99 8.96 6.65 -9.82
C ALA A 99 8.22 8.02 -9.80
N GLY A 100 8.88 9.07 -9.31
CA GLY A 100 8.27 10.40 -9.17
C GLY A 100 8.61 11.17 -7.88
N GLY A 101 9.47 10.63 -7.02
CA GLY A 101 10.06 11.36 -5.89
C GLY A 101 9.90 10.65 -4.54
N LEU A 102 10.85 10.91 -3.64
CA LEU A 102 10.79 10.45 -2.25
C LEU A 102 9.76 11.26 -1.48
N GLU A 103 8.62 10.65 -1.16
CA GLU A 103 7.68 11.27 -0.25
C GLU A 103 8.33 11.41 1.15
N PRO A 104 8.17 12.55 1.84
CA PRO A 104 8.59 12.68 3.23
C PRO A 104 7.99 11.54 4.05
N TRP A 105 8.79 10.94 4.93
CA TRP A 105 8.25 9.93 5.83
C TRP A 105 7.42 10.68 6.86
N HIS A 106 6.17 10.27 7.06
CA HIS A 106 5.48 10.68 8.28
C HIS A 106 5.31 9.47 9.19
N ARG A 107 5.64 9.67 10.46
CA ARG A 107 5.62 8.64 11.50
C ARG A 107 4.22 8.07 11.76
N ASP A 108 3.19 8.84 11.42
CA ASP A 108 1.80 8.57 11.82
C ASP A 108 1.00 7.74 10.81
N TRP A 109 1.62 7.20 9.76
CA TRP A 109 0.88 6.50 8.72
C TRP A 109 1.56 5.25 8.12
N MET A 110 0.73 4.20 8.12
CA MET A 110 0.63 3.12 7.12
C MET A 110 1.70 2.04 7.07
N VAL A 111 2.95 2.32 7.40
CA VAL A 111 4.00 1.30 7.26
C VAL A 111 4.31 0.66 8.60
N VAL A 112 3.95 -0.62 8.74
CA VAL A 112 4.33 -1.44 9.87
C VAL A 112 5.57 -2.24 9.49
N VAL A 113 6.59 -2.17 10.33
CA VAL A 113 7.81 -2.96 10.18
C VAL A 113 7.75 -4.13 11.15
N SER A 114 7.86 -5.34 10.62
CA SER A 114 8.04 -6.54 11.40
C SER A 114 9.50 -6.96 11.26
N THR A 115 10.29 -6.74 12.31
CA THR A 115 11.64 -7.30 12.42
C THR A 115 11.56 -8.71 12.98
N ASP A 116 12.48 -9.58 12.56
CA ASP A 116 12.66 -10.89 13.18
C ASP A 116 13.15 -10.67 14.63
N PRO A 117 12.50 -11.26 15.66
CA PRO A 117 12.94 -11.12 17.05
C PRO A 117 14.36 -11.65 17.29
N THR A 118 14.90 -12.49 16.42
CA THR A 118 16.30 -12.95 16.49
C THR A 118 17.30 -11.92 15.94
N GLY A 119 16.82 -10.88 15.25
CA GLY A 119 17.65 -9.85 14.61
C GLY A 119 18.42 -10.33 13.38
N VAL A 120 18.28 -11.61 13.00
CA VAL A 120 19.02 -12.22 11.88
C VAL A 120 18.26 -12.09 10.58
N GLY A 121 16.93 -12.25 10.59
CA GLY A 121 16.10 -12.19 9.38
C GLY A 121 15.90 -10.77 8.81
N ALA A 122 15.63 -10.72 7.49
CA ALA A 122 15.23 -9.51 6.80
C ALA A 122 13.92 -8.94 7.39
N PRO A 123 13.82 -7.62 7.64
CA PRO A 123 12.57 -7.02 8.09
C PRO A 123 11.51 -7.11 6.99
N ARG A 124 10.24 -7.15 7.39
CA ARG A 124 9.11 -7.10 6.45
C ARG A 124 8.28 -5.85 6.66
N LEU A 125 7.89 -5.23 5.56
CA LEU A 125 6.95 -4.13 5.52
C LEU A 125 5.53 -4.64 5.32
N SER A 126 4.60 -4.02 6.02
CA SER A 126 3.15 -4.22 5.88
C SER A 126 2.43 -2.89 5.84
N ALA A 127 1.31 -2.84 5.12
CA ALA A 127 0.45 -1.67 5.03
C ALA A 127 -0.50 -1.50 6.23
N GLY A 128 -0.38 -2.33 7.28
CA GLY A 128 -1.20 -2.24 8.49
C GLY A 128 -2.71 -2.36 8.22
N GLY A 129 -3.09 -3.22 7.27
CA GLY A 129 -4.49 -3.41 6.86
C GLY A 129 -5.05 -2.34 5.91
N LYS A 130 -4.24 -1.38 5.47
CA LYS A 130 -4.67 -0.37 4.49
C LYS A 130 -4.52 -0.88 3.05
N ALA A 131 -5.34 -0.34 2.16
CA ALA A 131 -5.28 -0.67 0.75
C ALA A 131 -3.93 -0.24 0.14
N THR A 132 -3.37 -1.11 -0.70
CA THR A 132 -2.14 -0.89 -1.47
C THR A 132 -2.39 -1.28 -2.93
N GLY A 133 -1.56 -0.79 -3.83
CA GLY A 133 -1.54 -1.27 -5.20
C GLY A 133 -1.11 -2.74 -5.26
N LEU A 134 -1.61 -3.45 -6.26
CA LEU A 134 -1.26 -4.84 -6.52
C LEU A 134 0.25 -4.97 -6.70
N GLY A 135 0.88 -5.88 -5.96
CA GLY A 135 2.29 -6.21 -6.11
C GLY A 135 3.26 -5.30 -5.37
N THR A 136 2.80 -4.19 -4.75
CA THR A 136 3.72 -3.24 -4.11
C THR A 136 4.41 -3.85 -2.91
N LEU A 137 3.68 -4.56 -2.04
CA LEU A 137 4.25 -5.21 -0.85
C LEU A 137 5.23 -6.32 -1.23
N GLU A 138 4.90 -7.11 -2.25
CA GLU A 138 5.75 -8.17 -2.79
C GLU A 138 7.04 -7.58 -3.37
N THR A 139 6.93 -6.46 -4.08
CA THR A 139 8.06 -5.74 -4.66
C THR A 139 9.00 -5.23 -3.57
N VAL A 140 8.49 -4.45 -2.60
CA VAL A 140 9.36 -3.83 -1.57
C VAL A 140 9.95 -4.88 -0.63
N ASN A 141 9.19 -5.91 -0.25
CA ASN A 141 9.73 -6.99 0.57
C ASN A 141 10.72 -7.86 -0.23
N GLY A 142 10.51 -8.01 -1.53
CA GLY A 142 11.48 -8.65 -2.43
C GLY A 142 12.81 -7.89 -2.49
N TRP A 143 12.78 -6.55 -2.50
CA TRP A 143 14.00 -5.73 -2.43
C TRP A 143 14.76 -5.96 -1.13
N ILE A 144 14.06 -5.91 0.00
CA ILE A 144 14.64 -6.07 1.34
C ILE A 144 15.26 -7.47 1.49
N GLU A 145 14.54 -8.51 1.08
CA GLU A 145 15.01 -9.89 1.11
C GLU A 145 16.23 -10.10 0.20
N ALA A 146 16.20 -9.57 -1.03
CA ALA A 146 17.33 -9.69 -1.95
C ALA A 146 18.58 -8.97 -1.43
N PHE A 147 18.41 -7.78 -0.83
CA PHE A 147 19.50 -7.04 -0.21
C PHE A 147 20.04 -7.78 1.02
N HIS A 148 19.16 -8.36 1.84
CA HIS A 148 19.55 -9.20 2.96
C HIS A 148 20.44 -10.37 2.49
N GLN A 149 19.99 -11.10 1.47
CA GLN A 149 20.74 -12.23 0.93
C GLN A 149 22.10 -11.81 0.36
N ALA A 150 22.19 -10.64 -0.27
CA ALA A 150 23.44 -10.16 -0.86
C ALA A 150 24.45 -9.65 0.18
N HIS A 151 23.99 -9.02 1.26
CA HIS A 151 24.86 -8.27 2.19
C HIS A 151 24.95 -8.86 3.61
N PHE A 152 24.05 -9.77 3.98
CA PHE A 152 23.93 -10.30 5.33
C PHE A 152 23.91 -11.83 5.39
N ALA A 153 23.68 -12.53 4.27
CA ALA A 153 23.78 -13.99 4.24
C ALA A 153 25.20 -14.42 4.62
N GLY A 154 25.34 -15.02 5.80
CA GLY A 154 26.63 -15.39 6.39
C GLY A 154 26.83 -14.86 7.81
N LYS A 155 26.05 -13.88 8.27
CA LYS A 155 25.98 -13.50 9.68
C LYS A 155 25.13 -14.53 10.43
N THR A 156 25.74 -15.61 10.92
CA THR A 156 25.07 -16.56 11.82
C THR A 156 24.67 -15.87 13.12
N ALA A 157 23.50 -16.25 13.66
CA ALA A 157 23.02 -15.77 14.96
C ALA A 157 24.14 -15.82 16.01
N PRO A 158 24.26 -14.80 16.90
CA PRO A 158 25.13 -14.94 18.05
C PRO A 158 24.66 -16.15 18.85
N THR A 159 25.55 -17.13 19.04
CA THR A 159 25.36 -18.22 20.01
C THR A 159 25.05 -17.56 21.35
N ALA A 160 23.81 -17.73 21.82
CA ALA A 160 23.42 -17.31 23.16
C ALA A 160 24.39 -17.94 24.16
N GLN A 161 25.17 -17.10 24.84
CA GLN A 161 25.91 -17.47 26.05
C GLN A 161 25.02 -17.28 27.27
#